data_AF-A0A6G1HNQ8-F1
#
_entry.id   AF-A0A6G1HNQ8-F1
#
_cell.length_a   1.000
_cell.length_b   1.000
_cell.length_c   1.000
_cell.angle_alpha   90.00
_cell.angle_beta   90.00
_cell.angle_gamma   90.00
#
_symmetry.space_group_name_H-M   'P 1'
#
loop_
_entity.id
_entity.type
_entity.pdbx_description
1 polymer ?
#
loop_
_entity_poly.entity_id
_entity_poly.type
_entity_poly.pdbx_seq_one_letter_code
_entity_poly.pdbx_strand_id
1 'polypeptide(L)'
;MGPPPPRKPDATPKDRNEYIPAFIAQKPFYVPDSGPDSADYLEHQRLQQTHSTSSQTWYDRGAKRGPAATKFRKGACTNCGAMTHKAKECLSRPRKLGAKWTGKDIQADEIVQDVQLGWDAKRDRWNGYDPAEYEGVVQEYNELEALKRERAKALGEDDNDDPDKRNKEADGDRYEEEATMGRTQSSARALRLREDTAKYLLNLDLESAKYDPKTRSMADAGAVADEAARLVAEEDFVRRSGDAAEFDKAQRYAWETQERGGSEKLHLQANPTSGELSRKKDLAVRSEKREAQKAALLAKYGGQEHLAKPAKDAIVVESERYVEYDERGLVKGAPKPVPKSKYPEDVLLHNHTAVWGSWWKDFVWGYACCHSTVRNSYCTGEEGRHAFDEAARMKTAAALEGAEPEEEPKAIAWRDEGAMGPPPAKEKPRKRDVEADTERRKRTLDEMRNGVTEEDMEEYRRKRTNAADPMAALLGRDEIV
;
A
#
# COMPACT_ATOMS: atom_id res chain seq x y z
N MET A 1 -40.46 6.36 -42.39
CA MET A 1 -40.54 5.62 -41.10
C MET A 1 -39.28 5.98 -40.34
N GLY A 2 -39.39 6.87 -39.34
CA GLY A 2 -38.23 7.23 -38.50
C GLY A 2 -37.80 6.03 -37.65
N PRO A 3 -36.54 5.99 -37.18
CA PRO A 3 -36.12 4.94 -36.25
C PRO A 3 -36.99 4.99 -34.99
N PRO A 4 -37.41 3.83 -34.44
CA PRO A 4 -38.26 3.79 -33.26
C PRO A 4 -37.55 4.44 -32.06
N PRO A 5 -38.30 5.09 -31.15
CA PRO A 5 -37.73 5.76 -30.00
C PRO A 5 -37.01 4.77 -29.07
N PRO A 6 -35.94 5.18 -28.38
CA PRO A 6 -35.24 4.32 -27.43
C PRO A 6 -36.18 3.96 -26.26
N ARG A 7 -36.30 2.65 -25.99
CA ARG A 7 -37.10 2.12 -24.89
C ARG A 7 -36.39 2.33 -23.55
N LYS A 8 -37.18 2.59 -22.50
CA LYS A 8 -36.70 2.76 -21.13
C LYS A 8 -36.20 1.42 -20.56
N PRO A 9 -35.20 1.43 -19.67
CA PRO A 9 -34.65 0.21 -19.10
C PRO A 9 -35.54 -0.30 -17.96
N ASP A 10 -36.45 -1.23 -18.25
CA ASP A 10 -37.06 -2.07 -17.22
C ASP A 10 -36.15 -3.28 -16.98
N ALA A 11 -35.76 -3.47 -15.71
CA ALA A 11 -34.94 -4.59 -15.28
C ALA A 11 -35.72 -5.90 -15.50
N THR A 12 -35.31 -6.67 -16.51
CA THR A 12 -35.89 -7.94 -17.03
C THR A 12 -37.10 -7.77 -17.97
N PRO A 13 -36.81 -7.52 -19.25
CA PRO A 13 -36.83 -8.63 -20.21
C PRO A 13 -35.62 -8.60 -21.15
N LYS A 14 -35.14 -9.78 -21.57
CA LYS A 14 -34.18 -9.89 -22.68
C LYS A 14 -34.92 -9.52 -23.95
N ASP A 15 -34.94 -8.23 -24.27
CA ASP A 15 -35.54 -7.71 -25.49
C ASP A 15 -35.09 -8.58 -26.69
N ARG A 16 -36.06 -8.99 -27.50
CA ARG A 16 -35.81 -9.84 -28.68
C ARG A 16 -34.93 -9.06 -29.64
N ASN A 17 -33.68 -9.46 -29.77
CA ASN A 17 -32.78 -8.86 -30.73
C ASN A 17 -33.28 -9.16 -32.14
N GLU A 18 -33.66 -8.11 -32.88
CA GLU A 18 -34.23 -8.23 -34.22
C GLU A 18 -33.26 -8.84 -35.25
N TYR A 19 -31.96 -8.81 -34.95
CA TYR A 19 -30.93 -9.37 -35.81
C TYR A 19 -30.71 -10.88 -35.60
N ILE A 20 -31.35 -11.51 -34.61
CA ILE A 20 -31.30 -12.97 -34.47
C ILE A 20 -32.23 -13.59 -35.51
N PRO A 21 -31.72 -14.40 -36.45
CA PRO A 21 -32.56 -15.04 -37.46
C PRO A 21 -33.68 -15.88 -36.85
N ALA A 22 -34.83 -15.92 -37.54
CA ALA A 22 -36.02 -16.62 -37.05
C ALA A 22 -35.78 -18.11 -36.72
N PHE A 23 -34.91 -18.80 -37.45
CA PHE A 23 -34.60 -20.22 -37.20
C PHE A 23 -33.82 -20.48 -35.90
N ILE A 24 -33.13 -19.46 -35.36
CA ILE A 24 -32.44 -19.54 -34.06
C ILE A 24 -33.38 -19.07 -32.94
N ALA A 25 -34.26 -18.10 -33.23
CA ALA A 25 -35.18 -17.56 -32.24
C ALA A 25 -36.43 -18.43 -32.00
N GLN A 26 -36.87 -19.19 -33.01
CA GLN A 26 -38.04 -20.05 -32.90
C GLN A 26 -37.70 -21.35 -32.16
N LYS A 27 -38.41 -21.60 -31.05
CA LYS A 27 -38.29 -22.86 -30.31
C LYS A 27 -38.80 -24.02 -31.20
N PRO A 28 -38.06 -25.13 -31.30
CA PRO A 28 -38.52 -26.31 -32.02
C PRO A 28 -39.59 -27.06 -31.22
N PHE A 29 -40.44 -27.84 -31.91
CA PHE A 29 -41.65 -28.47 -31.34
C PHE A 29 -41.42 -29.37 -30.11
N TYR A 30 -40.20 -29.90 -29.94
CA TYR A 30 -39.84 -30.80 -28.84
C TYR A 30 -39.41 -30.07 -27.57
N VAL A 31 -39.29 -28.74 -27.60
CA VAL A 31 -39.05 -27.91 -26.42
C VAL A 31 -40.40 -27.40 -25.92
N PRO A 32 -40.79 -27.70 -24.67
CA PRO A 32 -42.11 -27.31 -24.16
C PRO A 32 -42.20 -25.79 -23.93
N ASP A 33 -43.31 -25.18 -24.35
CA ASP A 33 -43.58 -23.76 -24.14
C ASP A 33 -44.09 -23.43 -22.72
N SER A 34 -44.46 -24.44 -21.92
CA SER A 34 -45.21 -24.28 -20.67
C SER A 34 -44.35 -24.29 -19.39
N GLY A 35 -43.11 -23.81 -19.46
CA GLY A 35 -42.19 -23.73 -18.30
C GLY A 35 -42.20 -22.36 -17.59
N PRO A 36 -41.77 -22.29 -16.32
CA PRO A 36 -41.55 -21.02 -15.60
C PRO A 36 -40.50 -20.13 -16.30
N ASP A 37 -39.63 -20.71 -17.13
CA ASP A 37 -38.59 -20.04 -17.93
C ASP A 37 -39.06 -19.63 -19.35
N SER A 38 -40.35 -19.75 -19.65
CA SER A 38 -40.96 -19.37 -20.95
C SER A 38 -40.77 -17.90 -21.31
N ALA A 39 -40.42 -17.04 -20.35
CA ALA A 39 -40.05 -15.64 -20.58
C ALA A 39 -38.78 -15.48 -21.44
N ASP A 40 -37.92 -16.51 -21.49
CA ASP A 40 -36.69 -16.49 -22.30
C ASP A 40 -36.88 -17.20 -23.64
N TYR A 41 -36.90 -16.42 -24.73
CA TYR A 41 -37.12 -16.97 -26.07
C TYR A 41 -35.96 -17.83 -26.58
N LEU A 42 -34.73 -17.62 -26.05
CA LEU A 42 -33.51 -18.30 -26.50
C LEU A 42 -33.06 -19.41 -25.56
N GLU A 43 -33.93 -19.85 -24.64
CA GLU A 43 -33.67 -20.92 -23.68
C GLU A 43 -33.20 -22.22 -24.35
N HIS A 44 -33.80 -22.60 -25.48
CA HIS A 44 -33.45 -23.82 -26.22
C HIS A 44 -32.02 -23.80 -26.82
N GLN A 45 -31.40 -22.62 -26.89
CA GLN A 45 -30.00 -22.44 -27.29
C GLN A 45 -29.05 -22.41 -26.08
N ARG A 46 -29.57 -22.34 -24.85
CA ARG A 46 -28.75 -22.41 -23.64
C ARG A 46 -28.35 -23.84 -23.36
N LEU A 47 -27.22 -23.96 -22.67
CA LEU A 47 -26.73 -25.24 -22.15
C LEU A 47 -27.77 -25.80 -21.16
N GLN A 48 -28.46 -26.88 -21.55
CA GLN A 48 -29.55 -27.46 -20.76
C GLN A 48 -29.06 -28.26 -19.57
N GLN A 49 -27.96 -29.02 -19.71
CA GLN A 49 -27.22 -29.62 -18.60
C GLN A 49 -25.77 -29.84 -18.99
N THR A 50 -24.85 -29.34 -18.19
CA THR A 50 -23.48 -29.84 -18.16
C THR A 50 -23.41 -30.90 -17.07
N HIS A 51 -23.03 -32.13 -17.44
CA HIS A 51 -22.36 -32.97 -16.46
C HIS A 51 -21.13 -32.19 -16.02
N SER A 52 -21.12 -31.70 -14.79
CA SER A 52 -20.02 -30.92 -14.23
C SER A 52 -18.80 -31.84 -14.08
N THR A 53 -18.07 -32.06 -15.18
CA THR A 53 -16.77 -32.75 -15.22
C THR A 53 -15.66 -31.95 -14.53
N SER A 54 -16.00 -30.82 -13.91
CA SER A 54 -15.09 -29.91 -13.21
C SER A 54 -15.00 -30.19 -11.71
N SER A 55 -15.49 -31.33 -11.22
CA SER A 55 -15.14 -31.73 -9.87
C SER A 55 -13.66 -32.11 -9.86
N GLN A 56 -12.88 -31.37 -9.09
CA GLN A 56 -11.46 -31.63 -8.79
C GLN A 56 -11.29 -32.89 -7.92
N THR A 57 -12.19 -33.85 -8.08
CA THR A 57 -12.20 -35.14 -7.39
C THR A 57 -11.27 -36.06 -8.15
N TRP A 58 -10.13 -36.37 -7.54
CA TRP A 58 -9.24 -37.42 -8.02
C TRP A 58 -9.50 -38.73 -7.26
N TYR A 59 -8.94 -39.84 -7.74
CA TYR A 59 -9.01 -41.12 -7.05
C TYR A 59 -8.33 -41.06 -5.68
N ASP A 60 -9.01 -41.57 -4.64
CA ASP A 60 -8.44 -41.68 -3.30
C ASP A 60 -7.33 -42.74 -3.26
N ARG A 61 -6.07 -42.30 -3.35
CA ARG A 61 -4.92 -43.21 -3.35
C ARG A 61 -4.71 -43.83 -1.97
N GLY A 62 -4.77 -45.15 -1.88
CA GLY A 62 -4.47 -45.88 -0.65
C GLY A 62 -5.57 -45.85 0.41
N ALA A 63 -6.74 -45.29 0.10
CA ALA A 63 -7.87 -45.28 1.02
C ALA A 63 -8.44 -46.69 1.22
N LYS A 64 -8.64 -47.05 2.49
CA LYS A 64 -9.15 -48.35 2.94
C LYS A 64 -10.56 -48.16 3.47
N ARG A 65 -11.48 -49.04 3.08
CA ARG A 65 -12.91 -48.98 3.45
C ARG A 65 -13.17 -49.25 4.94
N GLY A 66 -12.18 -49.77 5.66
CA GLY A 66 -12.27 -50.05 7.10
C GLY A 66 -11.07 -50.86 7.63
N PRO A 67 -11.12 -51.30 8.90
CA PRO A 67 -10.10 -52.16 9.47
C PRO A 67 -10.02 -53.51 8.75
N ALA A 68 -8.84 -54.12 8.75
CA ALA A 68 -8.65 -55.42 8.14
C ALA A 68 -9.54 -56.50 8.77
N ALA A 69 -10.11 -57.37 7.94
CA ALA A 69 -10.91 -58.48 8.43
C ALA A 69 -10.02 -59.48 9.18
N THR A 70 -10.50 -60.02 10.30
CA THR A 70 -9.76 -61.01 11.09
C THR A 70 -9.83 -62.43 10.55
N LYS A 71 -10.77 -62.70 9.63
CA LYS A 71 -10.99 -64.01 9.01
C LYS A 71 -11.06 -63.88 7.50
N PHE A 72 -10.58 -64.91 6.82
CA PHE A 72 -10.64 -64.99 5.36
C PHE A 72 -12.10 -65.06 4.90
N ARG A 73 -12.48 -64.16 3.98
CA ARG A 73 -13.82 -64.08 3.40
C ARG A 73 -13.85 -64.83 2.07
N LYS A 74 -14.96 -65.53 1.80
CA LYS A 74 -15.13 -66.25 0.53
C LYS A 74 -15.19 -65.24 -0.62
N GLY A 75 -14.40 -65.45 -1.67
CA GLY A 75 -14.26 -64.52 -2.78
C GLY A 75 -13.09 -63.53 -2.65
N ALA A 76 -12.42 -63.49 -1.49
CA ALA A 76 -11.24 -62.66 -1.30
C ALA A 76 -10.02 -63.22 -2.06
N CYS A 77 -9.07 -62.34 -2.35
CA CYS A 77 -7.79 -62.69 -2.91
C CYS A 77 -7.10 -63.80 -2.10
N THR A 78 -6.69 -64.88 -2.76
CA THR A 78 -6.09 -66.04 -2.08
C THR A 78 -4.73 -65.73 -1.45
N ASN A 79 -4.06 -64.67 -1.90
CA ASN A 79 -2.77 -64.22 -1.42
C ASN A 79 -2.88 -63.28 -0.20
N CYS A 80 -3.58 -62.14 -0.33
CA CYS A 80 -3.65 -61.09 0.70
C CYS A 80 -4.93 -61.06 1.54
N GLY A 81 -6.02 -61.69 1.08
CA GLY A 81 -7.30 -61.70 1.79
C GLY A 81 -8.19 -60.45 1.62
N ALA A 82 -7.82 -59.50 0.76
CA ALA A 82 -8.70 -58.38 0.37
C ALA A 82 -9.75 -58.81 -0.66
N MET A 83 -10.92 -58.18 -0.65
CA MET A 83 -12.05 -58.49 -1.56
C MET A 83 -12.02 -57.68 -2.87
N THR A 84 -11.14 -56.68 -3.00
CA THR A 84 -11.16 -55.73 -4.12
C THR A 84 -10.56 -56.26 -5.41
N HIS A 85 -9.64 -57.21 -5.33
CA HIS A 85 -8.89 -57.73 -6.49
C HIS A 85 -8.69 -59.25 -6.43
N LYS A 86 -8.29 -59.84 -7.56
CA LYS A 86 -7.95 -61.27 -7.67
C LYS A 86 -6.48 -61.53 -7.34
N ALA A 87 -6.11 -62.79 -7.11
CA ALA A 87 -4.74 -63.18 -6.75
C ALA A 87 -3.67 -62.77 -7.78
N LYS A 88 -4.02 -62.67 -9.07
CA LYS A 88 -3.09 -62.26 -10.14
C LYS A 88 -2.80 -60.76 -10.15
N GLU A 89 -3.74 -59.95 -9.68
CA GLU A 89 -3.66 -58.48 -9.62
C GLU A 89 -3.24 -58.00 -8.24
N CYS A 90 -2.76 -58.92 -7.39
CA CYS A 90 -2.44 -58.63 -6.01
C CYS A 90 -1.15 -57.81 -5.90
N LEU A 91 -1.26 -56.61 -5.32
CA LEU A 91 -0.14 -55.71 -5.04
C LEU A 91 0.80 -56.24 -3.94
N SER A 92 0.32 -57.18 -3.11
CA SER A 92 1.16 -57.77 -2.07
C SER A 92 2.02 -58.90 -2.63
N ARG A 93 3.23 -59.06 -2.07
CA ARG A 93 4.17 -60.12 -2.48
C ARG A 93 3.50 -61.51 -2.49
N PRO A 94 3.63 -62.30 -3.57
CA PRO A 94 3.09 -63.66 -3.62
C PRO A 94 3.61 -64.53 -2.48
N ARG A 95 2.69 -65.02 -1.63
CA ARG A 95 3.01 -65.90 -0.49
C ARG A 95 2.85 -67.37 -0.90
N LYS A 96 3.73 -68.25 -0.40
CA LYS A 96 3.71 -69.70 -0.71
C LYS A 96 2.39 -70.39 -0.31
N LEU A 97 1.86 -70.04 0.86
CA LEU A 97 0.61 -70.62 1.40
C LEU A 97 -0.58 -69.66 1.31
N GLY A 98 -0.37 -68.36 1.08
CA GLY A 98 -1.45 -67.36 0.94
C GLY A 98 -2.32 -67.15 2.20
N ALA A 99 -3.08 -66.07 2.22
CA ALA A 99 -4.04 -65.75 3.29
C ALA A 99 -5.22 -66.75 3.33
N LYS A 100 -5.55 -67.41 2.21
CA LYS A 100 -6.64 -68.40 2.15
C LYS A 100 -6.46 -69.58 3.11
N TRP A 101 -5.23 -70.09 3.20
CA TRP A 101 -4.93 -71.30 3.98
C TRP A 101 -4.34 -70.97 5.36
N THR A 102 -3.66 -69.82 5.49
CA THR A 102 -3.01 -69.43 6.75
C THR A 102 -3.85 -68.50 7.62
N GLY A 103 -4.77 -67.73 7.04
CA GLY A 103 -5.58 -66.73 7.75
C GLY A 103 -4.78 -65.59 8.39
N LYS A 104 -3.48 -65.49 8.12
CA LYS A 104 -2.56 -64.50 8.71
C LYS A 104 -2.37 -63.29 7.79
N ASP A 105 -2.20 -62.11 8.39
CA ASP A 105 -1.93 -60.83 7.71
C ASP A 105 -2.91 -60.52 6.57
N ILE A 106 -4.21 -60.54 6.89
CA ILE A 106 -5.29 -60.15 5.98
C ILE A 106 -5.22 -58.63 5.78
N GLN A 107 -5.21 -58.20 4.52
CA GLN A 107 -5.23 -56.78 4.18
C GLN A 107 -6.65 -56.21 4.22
N ALA A 108 -6.75 -54.92 4.52
CA ALA A 108 -8.00 -54.18 4.42
C ALA A 108 -8.45 -54.04 2.97
N ASP A 109 -9.75 -53.89 2.77
CA ASP A 109 -10.31 -53.66 1.43
C ASP A 109 -10.07 -52.21 0.99
N GLU A 110 -9.62 -52.03 -0.24
CA GLU A 110 -9.44 -50.72 -0.88
C GLU A 110 -10.79 -50.12 -1.30
N ILE A 111 -10.84 -48.80 -1.47
CA ILE A 111 -12.01 -48.11 -2.05
C ILE A 111 -11.79 -48.02 -3.55
N VAL A 112 -12.67 -48.65 -4.34
CA VAL A 112 -12.66 -48.55 -5.80
C VAL A 112 -13.66 -47.47 -6.22
N GLN A 113 -13.18 -46.46 -6.95
CA GLN A 113 -13.98 -45.35 -7.47
C GLN A 113 -13.85 -45.30 -8.99
N ASP A 114 -14.93 -44.95 -9.67
CA ASP A 114 -14.93 -44.67 -11.11
C ASP A 114 -15.17 -43.17 -11.32
N VAL A 115 -14.10 -42.43 -11.66
CA VAL A 115 -14.17 -40.97 -11.84
C VAL A 115 -14.24 -40.64 -13.34
N GLN A 116 -15.35 -40.02 -13.76
CA GLN A 116 -15.52 -39.54 -15.12
C GLN A 116 -14.97 -38.12 -15.26
N LEU A 117 -13.78 -38.00 -15.86
CA LEU A 117 -13.07 -36.74 -16.05
C LEU A 117 -13.08 -36.29 -17.52
N GLY A 118 -12.97 -34.97 -17.73
CA GLY A 118 -12.75 -34.37 -19.05
C GLY A 118 -11.37 -34.67 -19.65
N TRP A 119 -11.11 -34.19 -20.88
CA TRP A 119 -9.83 -34.46 -21.58
C TRP A 119 -8.62 -33.84 -20.86
N ASP A 120 -8.78 -32.60 -20.40
CA ASP A 120 -7.73 -31.84 -19.69
C ASP A 120 -7.52 -32.40 -18.29
N ALA A 121 -8.61 -32.60 -17.54
CA ALA A 121 -8.58 -33.21 -16.21
C ALA A 121 -7.99 -34.62 -16.18
N LYS A 122 -8.04 -35.42 -17.26
CA LYS A 122 -7.34 -36.73 -17.31
C LYS A 122 -5.82 -36.60 -17.45
N ARG A 123 -5.35 -35.50 -18.03
CA ARG A 123 -3.94 -35.25 -18.36
C ARG A 123 -3.27 -34.25 -17.45
N ASP A 124 -4.03 -33.63 -16.55
CA ASP A 124 -3.46 -32.75 -15.55
C ASP A 124 -2.41 -33.51 -14.72
N ARG A 125 -1.19 -32.98 -14.77
CA ARG A 125 -0.04 -33.52 -14.04
C ARG A 125 -0.24 -33.39 -12.54
N TRP A 126 -1.02 -32.40 -12.10
CA TRP A 126 -1.25 -32.07 -10.70
C TRP A 126 -2.50 -32.75 -10.12
N ASN A 127 -2.98 -33.80 -10.79
CA ASN A 127 -4.08 -34.62 -10.29
C ASN A 127 -3.76 -35.31 -8.95
N GLY A 128 -4.56 -34.99 -7.93
CA GLY A 128 -4.38 -35.49 -6.57
C GLY A 128 -3.26 -34.79 -5.79
N TYR A 129 -2.86 -33.58 -6.22
CA TYR A 129 -1.94 -32.74 -5.47
C TYR A 129 -2.59 -32.26 -4.16
N ASP A 130 -1.89 -32.47 -3.04
CA ASP A 130 -2.29 -31.92 -1.74
C ASP A 130 -1.71 -30.51 -1.58
N PRO A 131 -2.53 -29.46 -1.42
CA PRO A 131 -2.05 -28.10 -1.19
C PRO A 131 -1.08 -27.96 -0.01
N ALA A 132 -1.14 -28.87 0.98
CA ALA A 132 -0.21 -28.86 2.11
C ALA A 132 1.23 -29.17 1.70
N GLU A 133 1.46 -29.94 0.62
CA GLU A 133 2.83 -30.23 0.13
C GLU A 133 3.56 -28.96 -0.34
N TYR A 134 2.82 -27.90 -0.70
CA TYR A 134 3.41 -26.62 -1.07
C TYR A 134 4.16 -25.96 0.10
N GLU A 135 3.82 -26.30 1.35
CA GLU A 135 4.51 -25.80 2.53
C GLU A 135 6.00 -26.17 2.53
N GLY A 136 6.37 -27.35 2.02
CA GLY A 136 7.77 -27.75 1.89
C GLY A 136 8.56 -26.81 0.97
N VAL A 137 7.96 -26.37 -0.14
CA VAL A 137 8.58 -25.39 -1.04
C VAL A 137 8.76 -24.04 -0.33
N VAL A 138 7.77 -23.61 0.45
CA VAL A 138 7.86 -22.37 1.24
C VAL A 138 8.99 -22.48 2.28
N GLN A 139 9.10 -23.62 2.97
CA GLN A 139 10.18 -23.88 3.94
C GLN A 139 11.56 -23.84 3.28
N GLU A 140 11.73 -24.48 2.11
CA GLU A 140 12.98 -24.41 1.34
C GLU A 140 13.34 -22.97 0.95
N TYR A 141 12.37 -22.17 0.50
CA TYR A 141 12.59 -20.75 0.21
C TYR A 141 12.99 -19.95 1.46
N ASN A 142 12.34 -20.22 2.60
CA ASN A 142 12.67 -19.57 3.87
C ASN A 142 14.09 -19.93 4.34
N GLU A 143 14.51 -21.18 4.18
CA GLU A 143 15.88 -21.63 4.48
C GLU A 143 16.90 -20.95 3.56
N LEU A 144 16.59 -20.84 2.26
CA LEU A 144 17.44 -20.13 1.31
C LEU A 144 17.55 -18.63 1.62
N GLU A 145 16.47 -17.99 2.06
CA GLU A 145 16.50 -16.59 2.51
C GLU A 145 17.31 -16.42 3.81
N ALA A 146 17.20 -17.36 4.75
CA ALA A 146 17.99 -17.37 5.96
C ALA A 146 19.50 -17.49 5.64
N LEU A 147 19.88 -18.41 4.75
CA LEU A 147 21.27 -18.57 4.31
C LEU A 147 21.78 -17.34 3.55
N LYS A 148 20.94 -16.71 2.71
CA LYS A 148 21.29 -15.43 2.05
C LYS A 148 21.52 -14.33 3.07
N ARG A 149 20.68 -14.25 4.12
CA ARG A 149 20.81 -13.27 5.19
C ARG A 149 22.06 -13.51 6.04
N GLU A 150 22.38 -14.75 6.38
CA GLU A 150 23.62 -15.10 7.09
C GLU A 150 24.85 -14.77 6.26
N ARG A 151 24.80 -15.04 4.94
CA ARG A 151 25.87 -14.66 4.02
C ARG A 151 26.04 -13.14 3.92
N ALA A 152 24.96 -12.37 3.86
CA ALA A 152 25.01 -10.91 3.87
C ALA A 152 25.61 -10.35 5.18
N LYS A 153 25.22 -10.92 6.33
CA LYS A 153 25.83 -10.60 7.64
C LYS A 153 27.32 -10.93 7.69
N ALA A 154 27.72 -12.08 7.15
CA ALA A 154 29.12 -12.49 7.09
C ALA A 154 29.98 -11.61 6.16
N LEU A 155 29.35 -11.00 5.14
CA LEU A 155 29.99 -10.04 4.24
C LEU A 155 30.05 -8.61 4.82
N GLY A 156 29.55 -8.39 6.04
CA GLY A 156 29.66 -7.09 6.73
C GLY A 156 28.75 -6.00 6.16
N GLU A 157 27.68 -6.37 5.46
CA GLU A 157 26.60 -5.43 5.14
C GLU A 157 25.78 -5.20 6.43
N ASP A 158 26.01 -4.06 7.08
CA ASP A 158 25.47 -3.72 8.38
C ASP A 158 23.93 -3.76 8.39
N ASP A 159 23.39 -4.61 9.28
CA ASP A 159 21.97 -4.96 9.40
C ASP A 159 21.22 -3.94 10.29
N ASN A 160 21.64 -2.67 10.24
CA ASN A 160 21.12 -1.56 11.06
C ASN A 160 20.38 -0.48 10.26
N ASP A 161 19.89 -0.79 9.07
CA ASP A 161 18.83 0.00 8.44
C ASP A 161 17.57 -0.84 8.25
N ASP A 162 16.48 -0.28 8.75
CA ASP A 162 15.09 -0.68 8.61
C ASP A 162 14.80 -1.39 7.27
N PRO A 163 14.08 -2.52 7.25
CA PRO A 163 13.76 -3.23 6.01
C PRO A 163 13.03 -2.35 4.97
N ASP A 164 12.43 -1.22 5.38
CA ASP A 164 11.77 -0.26 4.50
C ASP A 164 12.73 0.79 3.89
N LYS A 165 13.92 1.00 4.47
CA LYS A 165 14.96 1.90 3.92
C LYS A 165 15.88 1.24 2.90
N ARG A 166 16.13 -0.08 3.04
CA ARG A 166 16.95 -0.84 2.09
C ARG A 166 16.35 -0.90 0.68
N ASN A 167 15.05 -0.66 0.53
CA ASN A 167 14.39 -0.65 -0.78
C ASN A 167 14.44 0.73 -1.48
N LYS A 168 14.99 1.77 -0.84
CA LYS A 168 15.02 3.14 -1.40
C LYS A 168 16.42 3.68 -1.65
N GLU A 169 17.42 3.26 -0.88
CA GLU A 169 18.82 3.71 -1.05
C GLU A 169 19.71 2.66 -1.74
N ALA A 170 19.33 1.38 -1.79
CA ALA A 170 20.09 0.35 -2.52
C ALA A 170 19.73 0.26 -4.02
N ASP A 171 18.58 0.80 -4.44
CA ASP A 171 18.14 0.82 -5.84
C ASP A 171 18.57 2.09 -6.60
N GLY A 172 19.19 3.06 -5.92
CA GLY A 172 19.58 4.36 -6.52
C GLY A 172 20.97 4.39 -7.13
N ASP A 173 22.00 3.94 -6.40
CA ASP A 173 23.39 4.30 -6.74
C ASP A 173 24.38 3.13 -6.87
N ARG A 174 23.96 1.87 -6.65
CA ARG A 174 24.84 0.68 -6.74
C ARG A 174 24.55 -0.26 -7.92
N TYR A 175 23.56 0.05 -8.74
CA TYR A 175 23.17 -0.85 -9.84
C TYR A 175 23.96 -0.66 -11.14
N GLU A 176 24.82 0.37 -11.23
CA GLU A 176 25.49 0.71 -12.51
C GLU A 176 26.91 0.13 -12.65
N GLU A 177 27.64 -0.16 -11.56
CA GLU A 177 29.04 -0.59 -11.66
C GLU A 177 29.24 -2.12 -11.60
N GLU A 178 28.36 -2.87 -10.93
CA GLU A 178 28.45 -4.34 -10.82
C GLU A 178 27.61 -5.09 -11.87
N ALA A 179 26.83 -4.37 -12.69
CA ALA A 179 26.08 -4.92 -13.83
C ALA A 179 26.95 -5.21 -15.08
N THR A 180 28.28 -5.11 -14.94
CA THR A 180 29.25 -5.23 -16.04
C THR A 180 29.73 -6.66 -16.31
N MET A 181 29.03 -7.67 -15.78
CA MET A 181 29.30 -9.08 -16.11
C MET A 181 28.01 -9.86 -16.36
N GLY A 182 27.48 -9.75 -17.58
CA GLY A 182 26.83 -10.92 -18.22
C GLY A 182 25.32 -10.92 -18.39
N ARG A 183 24.58 -9.81 -18.21
CA ARG A 183 23.21 -9.72 -18.76
C ARG A 183 22.77 -8.27 -19.02
N THR A 184 23.26 -7.69 -20.13
CA THR A 184 22.69 -6.48 -20.72
C THR A 184 21.31 -6.79 -21.34
N GLN A 185 20.30 -6.92 -20.48
CA GLN A 185 18.90 -6.64 -20.83
C GLN A 185 18.61 -5.15 -20.56
N SER A 186 19.50 -4.26 -20.97
CA SER A 186 19.30 -2.80 -20.90
C SER A 186 18.51 -2.27 -22.11
N SER A 187 17.74 -3.11 -22.81
CA SER A 187 17.18 -2.80 -24.14
C SER A 187 15.67 -2.99 -24.31
N ALA A 188 14.87 -2.92 -23.25
CA ALA A 188 13.45 -2.63 -23.38
C ALA A 188 12.90 -2.05 -22.07
N ARG A 189 13.31 -0.82 -21.71
CA ARG A 189 12.54 -0.05 -20.73
C ARG A 189 11.11 0.00 -21.25
N ALA A 190 10.16 -0.57 -20.51
CA ALA A 190 8.79 -0.66 -20.98
C ALA A 190 8.32 0.74 -21.39
N LEU A 191 7.80 0.89 -22.62
CA LEU A 191 7.35 2.20 -23.13
C LEU A 191 6.22 2.79 -22.29
N ARG A 192 5.49 1.93 -21.57
CA ARG A 192 4.45 2.35 -20.65
C ARG A 192 5.10 2.87 -19.38
N LEU A 193 4.89 4.15 -19.10
CA LEU A 193 5.21 4.76 -17.82
C LEU A 193 4.43 4.03 -16.72
N ARG A 194 5.13 3.64 -15.65
CA ARG A 194 4.55 2.89 -14.53
C ARG A 194 3.80 3.83 -13.58
N GLU A 195 4.18 5.10 -13.58
CA GLU A 195 3.59 6.20 -12.83
C GLU A 195 2.16 6.49 -13.30
N ASP A 196 1.89 6.31 -14.59
CA ASP A 196 0.58 6.53 -15.18
C ASP A 196 -0.31 5.27 -15.04
N THR A 197 -1.27 5.35 -14.12
CA THR A 197 -2.31 4.32 -13.98
C THR A 197 -3.22 4.30 -15.20
N ALA A 198 -3.59 3.11 -15.68
CA ALA A 198 -4.56 3.03 -16.77
C ALA A 198 -5.95 3.38 -16.26
N LYS A 199 -6.76 4.02 -17.11
CA LYS A 199 -8.10 4.50 -16.74
C LYS A 199 -9.04 3.39 -16.26
N TYR A 200 -8.95 2.18 -16.84
CA TYR A 200 -9.75 1.01 -16.42
C TYR A 200 -9.27 0.36 -15.11
N LEU A 201 -8.14 0.79 -14.55
CA LEU A 201 -7.63 0.31 -13.26
C LEU A 201 -7.91 1.29 -12.12
N LEU A 202 -8.47 2.46 -12.42
CA LEU A 202 -8.85 3.44 -11.40
C LEU A 202 -9.89 2.84 -10.46
N ASN A 203 -10.92 2.20 -11.03
CA ASN A 203 -11.92 1.43 -10.32
C ASN A 203 -12.02 0.02 -10.90
N LEU A 204 -11.90 -1.01 -10.06
CA LEU A 204 -12.00 -2.41 -10.46
C LEU A 204 -13.45 -2.93 -10.40
N ASP A 205 -14.37 -2.15 -9.85
CA ASP A 205 -15.77 -2.51 -9.75
C ASP A 205 -16.41 -2.55 -11.14
N LEU A 206 -17.15 -3.63 -11.41
CA LEU A 206 -17.77 -3.89 -12.73
C LEU A 206 -18.83 -2.85 -13.11
N GLU A 207 -19.43 -2.18 -12.11
CA GLU A 207 -20.47 -1.14 -12.28
C GLU A 207 -19.90 0.29 -12.36
N SER A 208 -18.57 0.43 -12.34
CA SER A 208 -17.90 1.73 -12.45
C SER A 208 -17.95 2.31 -13.87
N ALA A 209 -17.34 3.49 -14.03
CA ALA A 209 -17.23 4.22 -15.28
C ALA A 209 -16.72 3.32 -16.43
N LYS A 210 -17.44 3.30 -17.55
CA LYS A 210 -17.18 2.39 -18.67
C LYS A 210 -15.98 2.85 -19.50
N TYR A 211 -14.94 2.02 -19.59
CA TYR A 211 -13.80 2.24 -20.47
C TYR A 211 -14.01 1.60 -21.85
N ASP A 212 -13.87 2.37 -22.93
CA ASP A 212 -13.83 1.84 -24.30
C ASP A 212 -12.37 1.53 -24.69
N PRO A 213 -11.96 0.25 -24.81
CA PRO A 213 -10.59 -0.12 -25.14
C PRO A 213 -10.18 0.25 -26.58
N LYS A 214 -11.14 0.50 -27.48
CA LYS A 214 -10.86 0.84 -28.88
C LYS A 214 -10.41 2.29 -29.02
N THR A 215 -11.15 3.22 -28.40
CA THR A 215 -10.84 4.65 -28.42
C THR A 215 -9.96 5.09 -27.25
N ARG A 216 -9.78 4.22 -26.24
CA ARG A 216 -9.03 4.49 -25.01
C ARG A 216 -9.58 5.68 -24.21
N SER A 217 -10.89 5.86 -24.24
CA SER A 217 -11.60 6.92 -23.52
C SER A 217 -12.55 6.33 -22.48
N MET A 218 -12.75 7.06 -21.39
CA MET A 218 -13.88 6.79 -20.50
C MET A 218 -15.14 7.32 -21.17
N ALA A 219 -16.17 6.49 -21.25
CA ALA A 219 -17.39 6.80 -22.00
C ALA A 219 -18.50 7.35 -21.12
N ASP A 220 -18.57 6.92 -19.85
CA ASP A 220 -19.64 7.27 -18.94
C ASP A 220 -19.07 7.40 -17.52
N ALA A 221 -19.55 8.39 -16.76
CA ALA A 221 -19.14 8.64 -15.38
C ALA A 221 -19.63 7.53 -14.43
N GLY A 222 -20.55 6.67 -14.88
CA GLY A 222 -21.09 5.59 -14.06
C GLY A 222 -22.05 6.11 -12.98
N ALA A 223 -22.62 5.18 -12.20
CA ALA A 223 -23.59 5.51 -11.16
C ALA A 223 -22.94 5.97 -9.85
N VAL A 224 -21.66 5.65 -9.65
CA VAL A 224 -20.95 5.88 -8.39
C VAL A 224 -20.02 7.10 -8.53
N ALA A 225 -20.07 8.00 -7.56
CA ALA A 225 -19.26 9.23 -7.53
C ALA A 225 -17.81 8.93 -7.10
N ASP A 226 -17.08 8.19 -7.92
CA ASP A 226 -15.70 7.78 -7.66
C ASP A 226 -14.66 8.65 -8.38
N GLU A 227 -13.37 8.39 -8.14
CA GLU A 227 -12.25 9.03 -8.85
C GLU A 227 -12.32 8.85 -10.38
N ALA A 228 -12.77 7.68 -10.85
CA ALA A 228 -13.01 7.45 -12.27
C ALA A 228 -14.13 8.36 -12.83
N ALA A 229 -15.21 8.56 -12.08
CA ALA A 229 -16.31 9.45 -12.46
C ALA A 229 -15.86 10.92 -12.51
N ARG A 230 -15.01 11.32 -11.55
CA ARG A 230 -14.38 12.64 -11.54
C ARG A 230 -13.49 12.85 -12.78
N LEU A 231 -12.72 11.84 -13.16
CA LEU A 231 -11.90 11.91 -14.38
C LEU A 231 -12.73 11.96 -15.66
N VAL A 232 -13.88 11.27 -15.73
CA VAL A 232 -14.80 11.42 -16.88
C VAL A 232 -15.36 12.85 -16.94
N ALA A 233 -15.80 13.37 -15.79
CA ALA A 233 -16.30 14.75 -15.70
C ALA A 233 -15.20 15.77 -16.05
N GLU A 234 -13.96 15.53 -15.64
CA GLU A 234 -12.80 16.33 -16.01
C GLU A 234 -12.46 16.22 -17.50
N GLU A 235 -12.47 15.03 -18.11
CA GLU A 235 -12.25 14.87 -19.54
C GLU A 235 -13.31 15.61 -20.37
N ASP A 236 -14.59 15.48 -20.01
CA ASP A 236 -15.67 16.18 -20.69
C ASP A 236 -15.65 17.69 -20.44
N PHE A 237 -15.23 18.12 -19.26
CA PHE A 237 -14.96 19.52 -18.97
C PHE A 237 -13.81 20.05 -19.82
N VAL A 238 -12.67 19.35 -19.87
CA VAL A 238 -11.48 19.72 -20.65
C VAL A 238 -11.85 19.86 -22.13
N ARG A 239 -12.65 18.93 -22.68
CA ARG A 239 -13.13 18.99 -24.08
C ARG A 239 -13.92 20.26 -24.41
N ARG A 240 -14.67 20.81 -23.46
CA ARG A 240 -15.51 22.01 -23.66
C ARG A 240 -14.84 23.30 -23.17
N SER A 241 -13.80 23.19 -22.37
CA SER A 241 -13.11 24.32 -21.75
C SER A 241 -12.10 24.99 -22.69
N GLY A 242 -11.61 26.17 -22.28
CA GLY A 242 -10.58 26.91 -23.00
C GLY A 242 -11.05 27.44 -24.36
N ASP A 243 -10.22 27.26 -25.38
CA ASP A 243 -10.45 27.81 -26.72
C ASP A 243 -11.63 27.18 -27.44
N ALA A 244 -12.06 25.97 -27.07
CA ALA A 244 -13.26 25.34 -27.63
C ALA A 244 -14.52 26.16 -27.35
N ALA A 245 -14.67 26.66 -26.11
CA ALA A 245 -15.79 27.52 -25.74
C ALA A 245 -15.75 28.87 -26.48
N GLU A 246 -14.56 29.44 -26.69
CA GLU A 246 -14.40 30.68 -27.44
C GLU A 246 -14.67 30.50 -28.94
N PHE A 247 -14.25 29.37 -29.50
CA PHE A 247 -14.53 28.96 -30.87
C PHE A 247 -16.04 28.77 -31.09
N ASP A 248 -16.73 28.09 -30.17
CA ASP A 248 -18.20 27.95 -30.21
C ASP A 248 -18.90 29.30 -30.17
N LYS A 249 -18.44 30.23 -29.35
CA LYS A 249 -18.96 31.61 -29.30
C LYS A 249 -18.70 32.35 -30.62
N ALA A 250 -17.53 32.19 -31.21
CA ALA A 250 -17.19 32.79 -32.51
C ALA A 250 -18.03 32.21 -33.65
N GLN A 251 -18.30 30.90 -33.62
CA GLN A 251 -19.18 30.22 -34.57
C GLN A 251 -20.63 30.68 -34.45
N ARG A 252 -21.15 30.78 -33.22
CA ARG A 252 -22.48 31.36 -32.95
C ARG A 252 -22.58 32.81 -33.42
N TYR A 253 -21.54 33.61 -33.19
CA TYR A 253 -21.49 34.99 -33.67
C TYR A 253 -21.54 35.07 -35.20
N ALA A 254 -20.77 34.24 -35.91
CA ALA A 254 -20.81 34.17 -37.36
C ALA A 254 -22.22 33.83 -37.89
N TRP A 255 -22.88 32.83 -37.29
CA TRP A 255 -24.27 32.47 -37.63
C TRP A 255 -25.26 33.60 -37.36
N GLU A 256 -25.20 34.23 -36.19
CA GLU A 256 -26.06 35.38 -35.85
C GLU A 256 -25.88 36.54 -36.83
N THR A 257 -24.65 36.84 -37.25
CA THR A 257 -24.37 37.93 -38.21
C THR A 257 -24.87 37.60 -39.61
N GLN A 258 -24.81 36.33 -40.01
CA GLN A 258 -25.35 35.84 -41.27
C GLN A 258 -26.89 35.90 -41.28
N GLU A 259 -27.54 35.50 -40.18
CA GLU A 259 -29.01 35.58 -40.03
C GLU A 259 -29.53 37.02 -39.98
N ARG A 260 -28.78 37.92 -39.33
CA ARG A 260 -29.12 39.36 -39.29
C ARG A 260 -29.03 40.04 -40.66
N GLY A 261 -28.51 39.35 -41.69
CA GLY A 261 -28.42 39.88 -43.05
C GLY A 261 -27.44 41.04 -43.20
N GLY A 262 -26.42 41.11 -42.34
CA GLY A 262 -25.37 42.13 -42.43
C GLY A 262 -24.56 42.01 -43.73
N SER A 263 -24.02 43.14 -44.21
CA SER A 263 -23.12 43.14 -45.38
C SER A 263 -21.82 42.37 -45.14
N GLU A 264 -21.41 42.22 -43.88
CA GLU A 264 -20.25 41.43 -43.48
C GLU A 264 -20.57 39.93 -43.53
N LYS A 265 -20.16 39.27 -44.62
CA LYS A 265 -20.21 37.81 -44.74
C LYS A 265 -19.10 37.19 -43.91
N LEU A 266 -19.35 37.03 -42.61
CA LEU A 266 -18.41 36.38 -41.69
C LEU A 266 -18.57 34.87 -41.80
N HIS A 267 -17.48 34.17 -42.13
CA HIS A 267 -17.42 32.71 -42.11
C HIS A 267 -16.14 32.30 -41.39
N LEU A 268 -16.28 31.49 -40.33
CA LEU A 268 -15.19 31.19 -39.40
C LEU A 268 -14.01 30.50 -40.10
N GLN A 269 -14.26 29.57 -41.02
CA GLN A 269 -13.22 28.85 -41.75
C GLN A 269 -12.68 29.62 -42.97
N ALA A 270 -13.47 30.51 -43.58
CA ALA A 270 -13.05 31.20 -44.80
C ALA A 270 -12.27 32.49 -44.48
N ASN A 271 -12.75 33.26 -43.50
CA ASN A 271 -12.15 34.53 -43.08
C ASN A 271 -12.05 34.63 -41.53
N PRO A 272 -11.27 33.75 -40.86
CA PRO A 272 -11.21 33.67 -39.40
C PRO A 272 -10.78 34.97 -38.73
N THR A 273 -9.77 35.64 -39.29
CA THR A 273 -9.21 36.88 -38.72
C THR A 273 -10.20 38.04 -38.77
N SER A 274 -10.98 38.15 -39.85
CA SER A 274 -12.04 39.16 -39.98
C SER A 274 -13.15 38.95 -38.95
N GLY A 275 -13.55 37.69 -38.73
CA GLY A 275 -14.56 37.32 -37.74
C GLY A 275 -14.11 37.64 -36.32
N GLU A 276 -12.84 37.35 -35.99
CA GLU A 276 -12.26 37.70 -34.69
C GLU A 276 -12.17 39.22 -34.46
N LEU A 277 -11.81 40.00 -35.48
CA LEU A 277 -11.79 41.46 -35.39
C LEU A 277 -13.19 42.03 -35.16
N SER A 278 -14.19 41.57 -35.91
CA SER A 278 -15.59 41.99 -35.72
C SER A 278 -16.10 41.57 -34.34
N ARG A 279 -15.77 40.36 -33.86
CA ARG A 279 -16.11 39.89 -32.51
C ARG A 279 -15.52 40.76 -31.41
N LYS A 280 -14.24 41.14 -31.51
CA LYS A 280 -13.58 42.05 -30.54
C LYS A 280 -14.24 43.43 -30.52
N LYS A 281 -14.58 43.98 -31.69
CA LYS A 281 -15.32 45.23 -31.79
C LYS A 281 -16.70 45.11 -31.14
N ASP A 282 -17.42 44.02 -31.41
CA ASP A 282 -18.75 43.77 -30.86
C ASP A 282 -18.70 43.62 -29.33
N LEU A 283 -17.68 42.96 -28.79
CA LEU A 283 -17.45 42.85 -27.35
C LEU A 283 -17.20 44.21 -26.70
N ALA A 284 -16.36 45.08 -27.31
CA ALA A 284 -16.12 46.43 -26.83
C ALA A 284 -17.40 47.29 -26.85
N VAL A 285 -18.17 47.23 -27.96
CA VAL A 285 -19.47 47.92 -28.07
C VAL A 285 -20.47 47.37 -27.05
N ARG A 286 -20.50 46.06 -26.79
CA ARG A 286 -21.37 45.44 -25.78
C ARG A 286 -20.98 45.86 -24.36
N SER A 287 -19.69 45.99 -24.03
CA SER A 287 -19.25 46.49 -22.72
C SER A 287 -19.66 47.93 -22.52
N GLU A 288 -19.45 48.80 -23.52
CA GLU A 288 -19.86 50.21 -23.46
C GLU A 288 -21.38 50.34 -23.30
N LYS A 289 -22.17 49.58 -24.08
CA LYS A 289 -23.63 49.54 -23.93
C LYS A 289 -24.06 49.06 -22.55
N ARG A 290 -23.39 48.06 -21.99
CA ARG A 290 -23.68 47.55 -20.64
C ARG A 290 -23.36 48.59 -19.58
N GLU A 291 -22.26 49.34 -19.72
CA GLU A 291 -21.90 50.43 -18.82
C GLU A 291 -22.88 51.60 -18.92
N ALA A 292 -23.26 51.99 -20.13
CA ALA A 292 -24.29 53.00 -20.36
C ALA A 292 -25.65 52.59 -19.78
N GLN A 293 -26.05 51.32 -19.94
CA GLN A 293 -27.26 50.78 -19.33
C GLN A 293 -27.17 50.79 -17.80
N LYS A 294 -26.04 50.37 -17.22
CA LYS A 294 -25.81 50.44 -15.77
C LYS A 294 -25.90 51.89 -15.27
N ALA A 295 -25.27 52.83 -15.95
CA ALA A 295 -25.32 54.25 -15.62
C ALA A 295 -26.76 54.81 -15.71
N ALA A 296 -27.50 54.45 -16.76
CA ALA A 296 -28.89 54.85 -16.93
C ALA A 296 -29.82 54.25 -15.85
N LEU A 297 -29.58 53.00 -15.45
CA LEU A 297 -30.30 52.37 -14.34
C LEU A 297 -29.99 53.07 -13.01
N LEU A 298 -28.72 53.39 -12.76
CA LEU A 298 -28.32 54.12 -11.55
C LEU A 298 -28.92 55.52 -11.48
N ALA A 299 -29.01 56.22 -12.61
CA ALA A 299 -29.64 57.53 -12.68
C ALA A 299 -31.17 57.48 -12.42
N LYS A 300 -31.83 56.39 -12.84
CA LYS A 300 -33.29 56.23 -12.68
C LYS A 300 -33.70 55.73 -11.30
N TYR A 301 -32.93 54.81 -10.72
CA TYR A 301 -33.32 54.09 -9.51
C TYR A 301 -32.48 54.44 -8.28
N GLY A 302 -31.40 55.22 -8.43
CA GLY A 302 -30.47 55.50 -7.33
C GLY A 302 -29.68 54.25 -6.89
N GLY A 303 -28.89 54.34 -5.82
CA GLY A 303 -28.19 53.19 -5.22
C GLY A 303 -26.70 53.04 -5.54
N GLN A 304 -26.01 54.12 -5.93
CA GLN A 304 -24.55 54.13 -6.07
C GLN A 304 -23.83 53.70 -4.76
N GLU A 305 -24.44 53.99 -3.60
CA GLU A 305 -23.93 53.65 -2.27
C GLU A 305 -23.88 52.14 -2.02
N HIS A 306 -24.73 51.33 -2.68
CA HIS A 306 -24.77 49.87 -2.53
C HIS A 306 -23.88 49.12 -3.54
N LEU A 307 -23.33 49.82 -4.53
CA LEU A 307 -22.40 49.23 -5.52
C LEU A 307 -20.97 49.13 -4.99
N ALA A 308 -20.62 49.98 -4.03
CA ALA A 308 -19.38 49.86 -3.29
C ALA A 308 -19.45 48.57 -2.45
N LYS A 309 -18.72 47.53 -2.88
CA LYS A 309 -18.58 46.32 -2.08
C LYS A 309 -18.00 46.73 -0.72
N PRO A 310 -18.64 46.40 0.42
CA PRO A 310 -18.02 46.61 1.72
C PRO A 310 -16.69 45.84 1.76
N ALA A 311 -15.76 46.29 2.61
CA ALA A 311 -14.49 45.60 2.84
C ALA A 311 -14.75 44.10 3.08
N LYS A 312 -13.87 43.21 2.59
CA LYS A 312 -14.10 41.76 2.59
C LYS A 312 -14.51 41.18 3.96
N ASP A 313 -14.11 41.84 5.04
CA ASP A 313 -14.41 41.46 6.43
C ASP A 313 -15.84 41.86 6.89
N ALA A 314 -16.47 42.80 6.19
CA ALA A 314 -17.85 43.26 6.43
C ALA A 314 -18.85 42.73 5.38
N ILE A 315 -18.38 41.90 4.43
CA ILE A 315 -19.26 41.17 3.52
C ILE A 315 -19.91 40.05 4.34
N VAL A 316 -21.19 40.23 4.67
CA VAL A 316 -22.04 39.11 5.10
C VAL A 316 -22.18 38.18 3.90
N VAL A 317 -21.34 37.14 3.86
CA VAL A 317 -21.49 36.04 2.91
C VAL A 317 -22.77 35.31 3.31
N GLU A 318 -23.80 35.36 2.46
CA GLU A 318 -24.93 34.42 2.58
C GLU A 318 -24.36 33.00 2.42
N SER A 319 -24.15 32.33 3.55
CA SER A 319 -23.62 30.98 3.58
C SER A 319 -24.78 29.99 3.49
N GLU A 320 -25.37 29.83 2.30
CA GLU A 320 -26.13 28.62 2.00
C GLU A 320 -25.16 27.46 1.75
N ARG A 321 -24.31 27.18 2.74
CA ARG A 321 -23.51 25.95 2.79
C ARG A 321 -24.33 24.97 3.60
N TYR A 322 -24.80 23.91 2.96
CA TYR A 322 -25.44 22.80 3.67
C TYR A 322 -24.42 22.19 4.65
N VAL A 323 -24.73 22.26 5.94
CA VAL A 323 -23.91 21.74 7.04
C VAL A 323 -24.72 20.65 7.72
N GLU A 324 -24.33 19.39 7.52
CA GLU A 324 -24.91 18.29 8.27
C GLU A 324 -24.32 18.25 9.68
N TYR A 325 -25.19 18.24 10.67
CA TYR A 325 -24.83 18.04 12.07
C TYR A 325 -25.06 16.56 12.43
N ASP A 326 -24.10 15.95 13.10
CA ASP A 326 -24.29 14.65 13.74
C ASP A 326 -25.30 14.76 14.90
N GLU A 327 -25.79 13.63 15.43
CA GLU A 327 -26.74 13.57 16.57
C GLU A 327 -26.24 14.32 17.83
N ARG A 328 -24.94 14.62 17.90
CA ARG A 328 -24.28 15.38 18.97
C ARG A 328 -24.10 16.87 18.66
N GLY A 329 -24.59 17.35 17.52
CA GLY A 329 -24.50 18.76 17.10
C GLY A 329 -23.15 19.20 16.53
N LEU A 330 -22.28 18.26 16.12
CA LEU A 330 -21.00 18.57 15.47
C LEU A 330 -21.14 18.49 13.95
N VAL A 331 -20.43 19.36 13.24
CA VAL A 331 -20.42 19.41 11.76
C VAL A 331 -19.64 18.21 11.20
N LYS A 332 -20.28 17.40 10.35
CA LYS A 332 -19.60 16.30 9.65
C LYS A 332 -18.47 16.81 8.76
N GLY A 333 -17.29 16.21 8.90
CA GLY A 333 -16.11 16.48 8.05
C GLY A 333 -15.26 17.69 8.45
N ALA A 334 -15.66 18.47 9.47
CA ALA A 334 -14.78 19.50 10.04
C ALA A 334 -13.81 18.88 11.06
N PRO A 335 -12.55 19.34 11.15
CA PRO A 335 -11.62 18.89 12.17
C PRO A 335 -12.18 19.24 13.56
N LYS A 336 -12.14 18.29 14.50
CA LYS A 336 -12.60 18.52 15.88
C LYS A 336 -11.78 19.65 16.50
N PRO A 337 -12.39 20.78 16.93
CA PRO A 337 -11.65 21.82 17.61
C PRO A 337 -11.09 21.29 18.92
N VAL A 338 -9.80 21.50 19.17
CA VAL A 338 -9.19 21.18 20.46
C VAL A 338 -9.87 22.05 21.53
N PRO A 339 -10.39 21.46 22.62
CA PRO A 339 -11.09 22.23 23.64
C PRO A 339 -10.12 23.18 24.32
N LYS A 340 -10.31 24.48 24.13
CA LYS A 340 -9.62 25.53 24.90
C LYS A 340 -10.29 25.66 26.26
N SER A 341 -9.53 25.86 27.33
CA SER A 341 -10.14 26.11 28.64
C SER A 341 -10.90 27.43 28.65
N LYS A 342 -11.78 27.60 29.64
CA LYS A 342 -12.60 28.80 29.84
C LYS A 342 -11.74 30.07 30.04
N TYR A 343 -10.48 29.90 30.43
CA TYR A 343 -9.57 31.00 30.72
C TYR A 343 -8.70 31.29 29.50
N PRO A 344 -8.34 32.55 29.25
CA PRO A 344 -7.48 32.89 28.12
C PRO A 344 -6.10 32.27 28.33
N GLU A 345 -5.83 31.20 27.58
CA GLU A 345 -4.54 30.54 27.51
C GLU A 345 -3.55 31.40 26.70
N ASP A 346 -2.26 31.26 26.97
CA ASP A 346 -1.18 31.89 26.20
C ASP A 346 -1.19 33.43 26.14
N VAL A 347 -1.75 34.09 27.16
CA VAL A 347 -1.66 35.56 27.29
C VAL A 347 -0.29 35.96 27.81
N LEU A 348 0.52 36.48 26.90
CA LEU A 348 1.84 37.04 27.19
C LEU A 348 1.67 38.50 27.60
N LEU A 349 1.88 38.78 28.89
CA LEU A 349 1.79 40.14 29.45
C LEU A 349 3.18 40.80 29.40
N HIS A 350 3.25 42.11 29.14
CA HIS A 350 4.45 42.95 29.31
C HIS A 350 5.77 42.39 28.72
N ASN A 351 5.73 41.93 27.47
CA ASN A 351 6.87 41.43 26.66
C ASN A 351 7.56 40.17 27.21
N HIS A 352 6.91 39.40 28.08
CA HIS A 352 7.37 38.06 28.42
C HIS A 352 7.13 37.10 27.25
N THR A 353 8.01 36.11 27.05
CA THR A 353 7.85 35.05 26.03
C THR A 353 7.19 33.77 26.57
N ALA A 354 6.86 33.76 27.87
CA ALA A 354 6.15 32.67 28.52
C ALA A 354 5.03 33.21 29.44
N VAL A 355 3.99 32.42 29.66
CA VAL A 355 2.85 32.79 30.52
C VAL A 355 3.25 32.79 31.99
N TRP A 356 2.59 33.62 32.79
CA TRP A 356 2.73 33.59 34.26
C TRP A 356 2.35 32.21 34.82
N GLY A 357 3.24 31.59 35.60
CA GLY A 357 3.06 30.22 36.10
C GLY A 357 3.73 29.15 35.24
N SER A 358 4.43 29.54 34.17
CA SER A 358 5.29 28.64 33.38
C SER A 358 6.56 28.19 34.11
N TRP A 359 6.88 28.79 35.25
CA TRP A 359 8.04 28.43 36.07
C TRP A 359 7.68 28.39 37.55
N TRP A 360 8.27 27.43 38.28
CA TRP A 360 8.03 27.19 39.70
C TRP A 360 9.34 26.87 40.41
N LYS A 361 9.61 27.56 41.51
CA LYS A 361 10.74 27.29 42.41
C LYS A 361 10.40 27.75 43.82
N ASP A 362 10.79 26.96 44.83
CA ASP A 362 10.64 27.29 46.27
C ASP A 362 9.25 27.80 46.67
N PHE A 363 8.19 27.07 46.27
CA PHE A 363 6.79 27.40 46.53
C PHE A 363 6.26 28.72 45.91
N VAL A 364 6.97 29.30 44.94
CA VAL A 364 6.56 30.52 44.25
C VAL A 364 6.51 30.31 42.73
N TRP A 365 5.44 30.80 42.10
CA TRP A 365 5.25 30.79 40.65
C TRP A 365 5.90 32.04 40.01
N GLY A 366 6.44 31.87 38.81
CA GLY A 366 7.02 32.95 38.02
C GLY A 366 6.93 32.72 36.52
N TYR A 367 7.63 33.57 35.77
CA TYR A 367 7.76 33.46 34.31
C TYR A 367 9.00 32.63 33.92
N ALA A 368 8.86 31.67 33.00
CA ALA A 368 10.00 30.84 32.53
C ALA A 368 11.04 31.63 31.72
N CYS A 369 10.64 32.72 31.07
CA CYS A 369 11.53 33.53 30.25
C CYS A 369 12.55 34.35 31.06
N CYS A 370 12.19 34.79 32.27
CA CYS A 370 12.97 35.74 33.05
C CYS A 370 13.15 35.34 34.53
N HIS A 371 12.55 34.21 34.96
CA HIS A 371 12.46 33.72 36.36
C HIS A 371 11.90 34.74 37.38
N SER A 372 11.27 35.82 36.90
CA SER A 372 10.64 36.82 37.77
C SER A 372 9.42 36.24 38.49
N THR A 373 9.37 36.42 39.80
CA THR A 373 8.29 35.99 40.71
C THR A 373 7.27 37.09 40.99
N VAL A 374 7.26 38.18 40.21
CA VAL A 374 6.27 39.28 40.33
C VAL A 374 5.39 39.33 39.09
N ARG A 375 4.07 39.19 39.29
CA ARG A 375 3.08 39.21 38.20
C ARG A 375 2.99 40.63 37.61
N ASN A 376 3.01 40.73 36.27
CA ASN A 376 2.97 41.98 35.49
C ASN A 376 4.25 42.85 35.56
N SER A 377 5.40 42.30 35.94
CA SER A 377 6.68 42.97 35.69
C SER A 377 7.00 42.97 34.19
N TYR A 378 7.87 43.88 33.73
CA TYR A 378 8.46 43.78 32.39
C TYR A 378 9.54 42.70 32.36
N CYS A 379 9.68 41.97 31.26
CA CYS A 379 10.72 40.92 31.18
C CYS A 379 12.12 41.52 31.22
N THR A 380 12.96 40.96 32.07
CA THR A 380 14.37 41.31 32.28
C THR A 380 15.34 40.54 31.37
N GLY A 381 14.83 39.84 30.36
CA GLY A 381 15.60 38.99 29.44
C GLY A 381 16.40 37.86 30.13
N GLU A 382 17.46 37.43 29.45
CA GLU A 382 18.40 36.40 29.92
C GLU A 382 19.24 36.89 31.11
N GLU A 383 19.53 38.19 31.18
CA GLU A 383 20.21 38.83 32.31
C GLU A 383 19.44 38.63 33.62
N GLY A 384 18.11 38.68 33.56
CA GLY A 384 17.25 38.35 34.69
C GLY A 384 17.45 36.92 35.21
N ARG A 385 17.60 35.94 34.30
CA ARG A 385 17.82 34.53 34.69
C ARG A 385 19.17 34.36 35.37
N HIS A 386 20.24 34.93 34.81
CA HIS A 386 21.56 34.91 35.42
C HIS A 386 21.56 35.55 36.81
N ALA A 387 20.94 36.72 36.96
CA ALA A 387 20.83 37.39 38.26
C ALA A 387 20.06 36.55 39.30
N PHE A 388 19.00 35.84 38.88
CA PHE A 388 18.27 34.93 39.77
C PHE A 388 19.06 33.68 40.14
N ASP A 389 19.84 33.12 39.22
CA ASP A 389 20.71 31.97 39.48
C ASP A 389 21.89 32.35 40.38
N GLU A 390 22.49 33.52 40.16
CA GLU A 390 23.50 34.10 41.05
C GLU A 390 22.92 34.41 42.44
N ALA A 391 21.74 35.02 42.52
CA ALA A 391 21.07 35.26 43.80
C ALA A 391 20.71 33.95 44.52
N ALA A 392 20.36 32.89 43.78
CA ALA A 392 20.15 31.57 44.36
C ALA A 392 21.46 30.95 44.87
N ARG A 393 22.54 31.03 44.07
CA ARG A 393 23.91 30.61 44.46
C ARG A 393 24.46 31.40 45.64
N MET A 394 24.01 32.64 45.85
CA MET A 394 24.38 33.45 47.02
C MET A 394 23.56 33.08 48.27
N LYS A 395 22.35 32.52 48.10
CA LYS A 395 21.48 32.08 49.20
C LYS A 395 21.79 30.67 49.67
N THR A 396 22.07 29.75 48.76
CA THR A 396 22.63 28.43 49.08
C THR A 396 24.13 28.63 49.24
N ALA A 397 24.69 28.51 50.44
CA ALA A 397 26.10 28.80 50.73
C ALA A 397 27.10 27.92 49.94
N ALA A 398 27.19 28.13 48.63
CA ALA A 398 27.98 27.45 47.62
C ALA A 398 28.93 28.46 46.92
N ALA A 399 29.29 29.53 47.64
CA ALA A 399 30.28 30.53 47.24
C ALA A 399 31.61 30.38 48.00
N LEU A 400 31.92 29.16 48.45
CA LEU A 400 33.24 28.78 48.95
C LEU A 400 33.65 27.48 48.26
N GLU A 401 34.68 27.58 47.42
CA GLU A 401 35.30 26.55 46.57
C GLU A 401 34.65 26.35 45.19
N GLY A 402 35.44 26.65 44.15
CA GLY A 402 35.05 26.65 42.74
C GLY A 402 34.68 25.26 42.23
N ALA A 403 33.38 24.99 42.20
CA ALA A 403 32.78 23.85 41.52
C ALA A 403 31.97 24.37 40.32
N GLU A 404 32.32 23.91 39.11
CA GLU A 404 31.47 24.10 37.93
C GLU A 404 30.15 23.33 38.12
N PRO A 405 29.01 23.89 37.69
CA PRO A 405 27.72 23.22 37.83
C PRO A 405 27.63 22.01 36.89
N GLU A 406 27.48 20.81 37.46
CA GLU A 406 26.99 19.63 36.74
C GLU A 406 25.56 19.89 36.27
N GLU A 407 25.30 19.74 34.97
CA GLU A 407 23.96 19.87 34.38
C GLU A 407 23.06 18.72 34.86
N GLU A 408 22.07 19.06 35.70
CA GLU A 408 20.98 18.14 36.03
C GLU A 408 20.05 17.96 34.80
N PRO A 409 19.75 16.72 34.38
CA PRO A 409 18.81 16.48 33.28
C PRO A 409 17.36 16.72 33.74
N LYS A 410 16.73 17.79 33.26
CA LYS A 410 15.27 17.97 33.30
C LYS A 410 14.60 16.96 32.36
N ALA A 411 14.19 15.82 32.91
CA ALA A 411 13.25 14.91 32.28
C ALA A 411 12.08 14.61 33.24
N ILE A 412 11.11 15.52 33.29
CA ILE A 412 9.69 15.18 33.40
C ILE A 412 8.93 16.20 32.55
N ALA A 413 8.65 15.86 31.30
CA ALA A 413 7.56 16.44 30.54
C ALA A 413 6.86 15.28 29.83
N TRP A 414 5.56 15.19 30.08
CA TRP A 414 4.67 14.20 29.51
C TRP A 414 4.73 14.26 27.98
N ARG A 415 4.85 13.08 27.36
CA ARG A 415 5.08 12.87 25.94
C ARG A 415 3.76 12.95 25.19
N ASP A 416 3.52 14.05 24.49
CA ASP A 416 2.61 14.09 23.35
C ASP A 416 3.40 13.79 22.06
N GLU A 417 2.81 12.95 21.23
CA GLU A 417 3.44 12.30 20.09
C GLU A 417 3.65 13.24 18.90
N GLY A 418 4.86 13.25 18.33
CA GLY A 418 5.11 13.85 17.03
C GLY A 418 6.58 14.17 16.75
N ALA A 419 7.17 13.42 15.83
CA ALA A 419 8.45 13.64 15.14
C ALA A 419 9.75 13.29 15.90
N MET A 420 10.37 12.19 15.50
CA MET A 420 11.70 11.73 15.93
C MET A 420 12.66 11.78 14.72
N GLY A 421 13.72 12.59 14.81
CA GLY A 421 14.95 12.46 14.01
C GLY A 421 16.10 11.98 14.92
N PRO A 422 17.12 11.26 14.39
CA PRO A 422 18.05 10.50 15.21
C PRO A 422 19.20 11.35 15.80
N PRO A 423 19.72 11.01 17.01
CA PRO A 423 20.76 11.79 17.70
C PRO A 423 22.20 11.30 17.40
N PRO A 424 23.22 12.19 17.50
CA PRO A 424 24.63 11.81 17.43
C PRO A 424 25.21 11.36 18.78
N ALA A 425 26.16 10.42 18.71
CA ALA A 425 26.87 9.79 19.82
C ALA A 425 27.88 10.73 20.52
N LYS A 426 28.01 10.60 21.84
CA LYS A 426 29.21 11.02 22.60
C LYS A 426 29.60 10.00 23.67
N GLU A 427 30.90 9.78 23.69
CA GLU A 427 31.70 8.94 24.58
C GLU A 427 31.72 9.46 26.01
N LYS A 428 31.92 8.56 26.98
CA LYS A 428 32.20 8.86 28.40
C LYS A 428 33.71 8.75 28.67
N PRO A 429 34.32 9.67 29.43
CA PRO A 429 35.58 9.43 30.11
C PRO A 429 35.35 8.75 31.48
N ARG A 430 36.30 7.93 31.93
CA ARG A 430 36.35 7.36 33.29
C ARG A 430 37.59 7.87 34.04
N LYS A 431 37.39 8.17 35.32
CA LYS A 431 38.43 8.46 36.33
C LYS A 431 39.26 7.21 36.66
N ARG A 432 40.51 7.48 37.06
CA ARG A 432 41.47 6.57 37.69
C ARG A 432 41.04 6.29 39.15
N ASP A 433 41.30 5.09 39.67
CA ASP A 433 42.39 4.87 40.62
C ASP A 433 42.63 3.38 40.94
N VAL A 434 43.92 3.10 41.01
CA VAL A 434 44.73 1.95 41.43
C VAL A 434 44.12 1.04 42.50
N GLU A 435 44.05 -0.26 42.22
CA GLU A 435 44.47 -1.32 43.17
C GLU A 435 44.91 -2.58 42.40
N ALA A 436 46.16 -2.96 42.59
CA ALA A 436 46.83 -4.09 41.97
C ALA A 436 47.10 -5.15 43.04
N ASP A 437 46.57 -6.38 42.90
CA ASP A 437 47.26 -7.62 43.34
C ASP A 437 46.55 -8.96 42.99
N THR A 438 45.97 -9.15 41.79
CA THR A 438 45.40 -10.48 41.42
C THR A 438 45.58 -10.93 39.95
N GLU A 439 46.56 -10.42 39.22
CA GLU A 439 46.71 -10.63 37.76
C GLU A 439 47.73 -11.72 37.33
N ARG A 440 47.71 -12.91 37.94
CA ARG A 440 48.49 -14.04 37.38
C ARG A 440 47.74 -15.36 37.19
N ARG A 441 46.41 -15.38 37.32
CA ARG A 441 45.62 -16.62 37.12
C ARG A 441 44.33 -16.50 36.31
N LYS A 442 44.08 -15.38 35.61
CA LYS A 442 42.92 -15.24 34.73
C LYS A 442 43.36 -14.60 33.41
N ARG A 443 43.06 -15.29 32.30
CA ARG A 443 43.33 -14.85 30.93
C ARG A 443 42.54 -13.56 30.66
N THR A 444 43.14 -12.58 30.01
CA THR A 444 42.53 -11.27 29.76
C THR A 444 41.49 -11.35 28.64
N LEU A 445 40.47 -10.50 28.73
CA LEU A 445 39.27 -10.54 27.88
C LEU A 445 39.57 -10.30 26.38
N ASP A 446 40.71 -9.70 26.05
CA ASP A 446 41.19 -9.51 24.68
C ASP A 446 41.71 -10.81 24.02
N GLU A 447 42.23 -11.77 24.80
CA GLU A 447 42.67 -13.08 24.27
C GLU A 447 41.48 -14.01 23.96
N MET A 448 40.30 -13.72 24.51
CA MET A 448 39.05 -14.43 24.22
C MET A 448 38.27 -13.85 23.04
N ARG A 449 38.65 -12.65 22.56
CA ARG A 449 37.95 -11.93 21.49
C ARG A 449 38.63 -12.10 20.13
N ASN A 450 39.93 -12.35 20.10
CA ASN A 450 40.64 -12.69 18.87
C ASN A 450 40.53 -14.20 18.63
N GLY A 451 39.80 -14.58 17.57
CA GLY A 451 39.76 -15.96 17.10
C GLY A 451 41.16 -16.43 16.69
N VAL A 452 41.35 -17.75 16.69
CA VAL A 452 42.65 -18.40 16.44
C VAL A 452 43.28 -17.85 15.16
N THR A 453 44.45 -17.21 15.29
CA THR A 453 45.18 -16.69 14.14
C THR A 453 45.81 -17.84 13.36
N GLU A 454 46.12 -17.63 12.08
CA GLU A 454 46.75 -18.65 11.24
C GLU A 454 48.13 -19.06 11.79
N GLU A 455 48.83 -18.11 12.42
CA GLU A 455 50.10 -18.32 13.13
C GLU A 455 49.94 -19.24 14.36
N ASP A 456 48.87 -19.06 15.15
CA ASP A 456 48.57 -19.94 16.28
C ASP A 456 48.17 -21.36 15.83
N MET A 457 47.47 -21.48 14.70
CA MET A 457 47.15 -22.77 14.09
C MET A 457 48.39 -23.46 13.52
N GLU A 458 49.34 -22.71 12.95
CA GLU A 458 50.62 -23.22 12.48
C GLU A 458 51.53 -23.64 13.63
N GLU A 459 51.57 -22.89 14.73
CA GLU A 459 52.26 -23.29 15.95
C GLU A 459 51.65 -24.54 16.56
N TYR A 460 50.32 -24.65 16.58
CA TYR A 460 49.64 -25.85 17.07
C TYR A 460 49.91 -27.05 16.16
N ARG A 461 49.89 -26.87 14.83
CA ARG A 461 50.27 -27.91 13.87
C ARG A 461 51.74 -28.31 14.06
N ARG A 462 52.67 -27.36 14.19
CA ARG A 462 54.10 -27.63 14.45
C ARG A 462 54.33 -28.34 15.78
N LYS A 463 53.68 -27.93 16.87
CA LYS A 463 53.80 -28.60 18.18
C LYS A 463 53.23 -30.02 18.15
N ARG A 464 52.14 -30.24 17.39
CA ARG A 464 51.53 -31.56 17.23
C ARG A 464 52.35 -32.47 16.32
N THR A 465 52.93 -31.97 15.24
CA THR A 465 53.83 -32.74 14.38
C THR A 465 55.13 -33.08 15.10
N ASN A 466 55.69 -32.14 15.88
CA ASN A 466 56.91 -32.39 16.66
C ASN A 466 56.69 -33.38 17.80
N ALA A 467 55.48 -33.44 18.38
CA ALA A 467 55.13 -34.42 19.39
C ALA A 467 54.81 -35.81 18.82
N ALA A 468 54.41 -35.89 17.54
CA ALA A 468 54.10 -37.12 16.84
C ALA A 468 55.28 -37.68 16.02
N ASP A 469 56.37 -36.92 15.89
CA ASP A 469 57.59 -37.33 15.20
C ASP A 469 58.52 -38.10 16.17
N PRO A 470 58.74 -39.42 15.98
CA PRO A 470 59.64 -40.21 16.81
C PRO A 470 61.12 -39.78 16.67
N MET A 471 61.49 -38.98 15.67
CA MET A 471 62.85 -38.42 15.49
C MET A 471 63.08 -37.13 16.30
N ALA A 472 62.04 -36.45 16.77
CA ALA A 472 62.17 -35.23 17.58
C ALA A 472 62.86 -35.48 18.92
N ALA A 473 62.77 -36.71 19.46
CA ALA A 473 63.49 -37.12 20.67
C ALA A 473 64.97 -37.48 20.44
N LEU A 474 65.39 -37.56 19.17
CA LEU A 474 66.75 -37.94 18.74
C LEU A 474 67.54 -36.75 18.17
N LEU A 475 66.86 -35.70 17.71
CA LEU A 475 67.50 -34.44 17.30
C LEU A 475 68.13 -33.74 18.51
N GLY A 476 69.46 -33.68 18.53
CA GLY A 476 70.25 -33.03 19.58
C GLY A 476 71.03 -33.98 20.51
N ARG A 477 70.99 -35.30 20.27
CA ARG A 477 71.87 -36.29 20.93
C ARG A 477 72.86 -36.90 19.93
N ASP A 478 73.70 -36.06 19.33
CA ASP A 478 74.92 -36.50 18.65
C ASP A 478 76.09 -36.34 19.64
N GLU A 479 76.21 -37.26 20.59
CA GLU A 479 77.51 -37.57 21.19
C GLU A 479 78.13 -38.68 20.33
N ILE A 480 79.15 -38.30 19.57
CA ILE A 480 80.05 -39.21 18.87
C ILE A 480 80.87 -39.94 19.95
N VAL A 481 80.87 -41.28 19.89
CA VAL A 481 81.77 -42.28 20.54
C VAL A 481 82.62 -41.82 21.72
#